data_AF-A0A5B7Y171-F1
#
_entry.id   AF-A0A5B7Y171-F1
#
_cell.length_a   1.000
_cell.length_b   1.000
_cell.length_c   1.000
_cell.angle_alpha   90.00
_cell.angle_beta   90.00
_cell.angle_gamma   90.00
#
_symmetry.space_group_name_H-M   'P 1'
#
loop_
_entity.id
_entity.type
_entity.pdbx_description
1 polymer ?
#
loop_
_entity_poly.entity_id
_entity_poly.type
_entity_poly.pdbx_seq_one_letter_code
_entity_poly.pdbx_strand_id
1 'polypeptide(L)'
;MPRRLTQVEAQNRIDEMQDNQYGLLGKYINKETPVLIRCRICGLEWKCRPGILFQHRVGKNCRHHVNLTPEMARTRIQNASDGNISMIGEYKGSKIPTKMKCKVCGHVWPTEPFVVYSMGFGCPKCSGKAKKSTDYFKSDVKKLVGNEYSVVGMYVNTHEPIAIRHNVCGTTFNMAPDNFLSQSQRCPYCKRSRGERAVEEYLKKYHFKYLSQYKFDDCRYILPLPFDFVLLGSENNIYCAIEFQGLQHYSVGFGGDEALLDLNKTRDKIKADYCKTHRIKLVAIPCKSKGYSFKQIKALVKKYLDEHYYMLIPNQA
;
A
#
# COMPACT_ATOMS: atom_id res chain seq x y z
N MET A 1 -57.48 -47.78 12.83
CA MET A 1 -56.36 -46.81 12.80
C MET A 1 -55.10 -47.53 12.34
N PRO A 2 -54.29 -46.98 11.41
CA PRO A 2 -53.06 -47.65 11.00
C PRO A 2 -52.10 -47.78 12.18
N ARG A 3 -51.52 -48.98 12.35
CA ARG A 3 -50.54 -49.30 13.40
C ARG A 3 -49.36 -48.32 13.36
N ARG A 4 -49.00 -47.74 14.51
CA ARG A 4 -47.81 -46.88 14.61
C ARG A 4 -46.55 -47.77 14.56
N LEU A 5 -45.61 -47.43 13.69
CA LEU A 5 -44.31 -48.08 13.61
C LEU A 5 -43.54 -47.88 14.92
N THR A 6 -42.84 -48.92 15.36
CA THR A 6 -41.85 -48.86 16.45
C THR A 6 -40.53 -48.25 15.95
N GLN A 7 -39.60 -47.93 16.86
CA GLN A 7 -38.26 -47.40 16.50
C GLN A 7 -37.53 -48.29 15.49
N VAL A 8 -37.52 -49.61 15.74
CA VAL A 8 -36.82 -50.60 14.91
C VAL A 8 -37.49 -50.72 13.55
N GLU A 9 -38.83 -50.82 13.53
CA GLU A 9 -39.59 -50.88 12.27
C GLU A 9 -39.40 -49.60 11.43
N ALA A 10 -39.30 -48.42 12.06
CA ALA A 10 -39.02 -47.17 11.38
C ALA A 10 -37.59 -47.12 10.80
N GLN A 11 -36.59 -47.61 11.54
CA GLN A 11 -35.20 -47.67 11.06
C GLN A 11 -35.07 -48.64 9.87
N ASN A 12 -35.64 -49.85 9.97
CA ASN A 12 -35.59 -50.82 8.87
C ASN A 12 -36.22 -50.25 7.59
N ARG A 13 -37.34 -49.54 7.71
CA ARG A 13 -38.00 -48.90 6.57
C ARG A 13 -37.17 -47.76 5.97
N ILE A 14 -36.43 -46.99 6.79
CA ILE A 14 -35.47 -45.99 6.29
C ILE A 14 -34.34 -46.69 5.54
N ASP A 15 -33.81 -47.78 6.10
CA ASP A 15 -32.68 -48.51 5.51
C ASP A 15 -33.06 -49.14 4.16
N GLU A 16 -34.26 -49.70 4.02
CA GLU A 16 -34.78 -50.20 2.74
C GLU A 16 -35.00 -49.08 1.71
N MET A 17 -35.61 -47.95 2.10
CA MET A 17 -35.96 -46.88 1.15
C MET A 17 -34.79 -45.96 0.78
N GLN A 18 -33.76 -45.90 1.64
CA GLN A 18 -32.62 -44.99 1.52
C GLN A 18 -31.30 -45.73 1.34
N ASP A 19 -31.33 -47.03 1.01
CA ASP A 19 -30.16 -47.89 0.84
C ASP A 19 -29.18 -47.81 2.03
N ASN A 20 -29.72 -47.90 3.25
CA ASN A 20 -28.97 -47.87 4.51
C ASN A 20 -28.18 -46.56 4.74
N GLN A 21 -28.50 -45.48 4.01
CA GLN A 21 -27.77 -44.21 4.07
C GLN A 21 -27.97 -43.46 5.40
N TYR A 22 -29.09 -43.67 6.10
CA TYR A 22 -29.49 -42.84 7.24
C TYR A 22 -29.76 -43.64 8.52
N GLY A 23 -29.26 -43.16 9.66
CA GLY A 23 -29.52 -43.73 10.98
C GLY A 23 -30.27 -42.77 11.90
N LEU A 24 -31.31 -43.24 12.58
CA LEU A 24 -32.01 -42.51 13.63
C LEU A 24 -31.15 -42.41 14.89
N LEU A 25 -30.79 -41.19 15.29
CA LEU A 25 -30.13 -40.91 16.57
C LEU A 25 -31.12 -40.52 17.67
N GLY A 26 -32.27 -39.95 17.30
CA GLY A 26 -33.33 -39.58 18.24
C GLY A 26 -34.42 -40.65 18.39
N LYS A 27 -35.26 -40.49 19.43
CA LYS A 27 -36.46 -41.31 19.65
C LYS A 27 -37.54 -40.98 18.61
N TYR A 28 -37.96 -41.99 17.86
CA TYR A 28 -39.07 -41.95 16.91
C TYR A 28 -40.40 -41.96 17.66
N ILE A 29 -41.27 -41.01 17.33
CA ILE A 29 -42.63 -40.90 17.89
C ILE A 29 -43.66 -41.21 16.81
N ASN A 30 -43.52 -40.56 15.64
CA ASN A 30 -44.36 -40.76 14.47
C ASN A 30 -43.66 -40.17 13.23
N LYS A 31 -44.29 -40.29 12.06
CA LYS A 31 -43.74 -39.83 10.77
C LYS A 31 -43.65 -38.30 10.62
N GLU A 32 -44.40 -37.53 11.39
CA GLU A 32 -44.49 -36.06 11.30
C GLU A 32 -43.58 -35.34 12.31
N THR A 33 -43.25 -35.99 13.45
CA THR A 33 -42.40 -35.39 14.48
C THR A 33 -40.93 -35.42 14.03
N PRO A 34 -40.23 -34.26 14.01
CA PRO A 34 -38.81 -34.23 13.66
C PRO A 34 -37.95 -35.04 14.62
N VAL A 35 -37.09 -35.88 14.07
CA VAL A 35 -36.12 -36.71 14.81
C VAL A 35 -34.72 -36.41 14.30
N LEU A 36 -33.72 -36.54 15.17
CA LEU A 36 -32.32 -36.39 14.80
C LEU A 36 -31.86 -37.61 14.00
N ILE A 37 -31.29 -37.38 12.82
CA ILE A 37 -30.83 -38.40 11.88
C ILE A 37 -29.40 -38.11 11.48
N ARG A 38 -28.61 -39.16 11.29
CA ARG A 38 -27.23 -39.12 10.79
C ARG A 38 -27.12 -39.77 9.42
N CYS A 39 -26.47 -39.13 8.48
CA CYS A 39 -26.00 -39.77 7.25
C CYS A 39 -24.78 -40.63 7.56
N ARG A 40 -24.87 -41.94 7.31
CA ARG A 40 -23.77 -42.89 7.54
C ARG A 40 -22.61 -42.70 6.56
N ILE A 41 -22.87 -42.09 5.41
CA ILE A 41 -21.86 -41.86 4.36
C ILE A 41 -21.02 -40.60 4.63
N CYS A 42 -21.67 -39.45 4.84
CA CYS A 42 -20.96 -38.16 5.03
C CYS A 42 -20.90 -37.70 6.49
N GLY A 43 -21.51 -38.44 7.41
CA GLY A 43 -21.53 -38.12 8.84
C GLY A 43 -22.44 -36.95 9.23
N LEU A 44 -23.17 -36.33 8.29
CA LEU A 44 -24.03 -35.19 8.57
C LEU A 44 -25.17 -35.55 9.52
N GLU A 45 -25.35 -34.77 10.58
CA GLU A 45 -26.46 -34.91 11.53
C GLU A 45 -27.43 -33.74 11.40
N TRP A 46 -28.73 -34.02 11.31
CA TRP A 46 -29.76 -32.99 11.29
C TRP A 46 -31.12 -33.52 11.75
N LYS A 47 -32.02 -32.61 12.13
CA LYS A 47 -33.41 -32.95 12.45
C LYS A 47 -34.25 -32.98 11.17
N CYS A 48 -34.95 -34.07 10.91
CA CYS A 48 -35.94 -34.13 9.83
C CYS A 48 -37.16 -34.98 10.21
N ARG A 49 -38.24 -34.82 9.44
CA ARG A 49 -39.45 -35.62 9.60
C ARG A 49 -39.26 -36.97 8.92
N PRO A 50 -39.40 -38.11 9.64
CA PRO A 50 -39.19 -39.44 9.07
C PRO A 50 -40.08 -39.75 7.86
N GLY A 51 -41.28 -39.16 7.78
CA GLY A 51 -42.21 -39.38 6.67
C GLY A 51 -41.62 -39.13 5.28
N ILE A 52 -40.70 -38.18 5.15
CA ILE A 52 -40.02 -37.86 3.89
C ILE A 52 -39.11 -39.00 3.45
N LEU A 53 -38.43 -39.65 4.41
CA LEU A 53 -37.51 -40.77 4.16
C LEU A 53 -38.25 -42.08 3.80
N PHE A 54 -39.56 -42.16 4.05
CA PHE A 54 -40.37 -43.33 3.70
C PHE A 54 -40.96 -43.27 2.29
N GLN A 55 -40.87 -42.14 1.59
CA GLN A 55 -41.58 -41.91 0.33
C GLN A 55 -40.68 -41.99 -0.91
N HIS A 56 -39.53 -41.31 -0.88
CA HIS A 56 -38.63 -41.22 -2.03
C HIS A 56 -37.17 -41.15 -1.56
N ARG A 57 -36.23 -41.52 -2.43
CA ARG A 57 -34.78 -41.44 -2.12
C ARG A 57 -34.36 -39.98 -1.94
N VAL A 58 -33.87 -39.64 -0.74
CA VAL A 58 -33.43 -38.29 -0.37
C VAL A 58 -31.92 -38.25 -0.29
N GLY A 59 -31.29 -37.21 -0.84
CA GLY A 59 -29.85 -36.99 -0.67
C GLY A 59 -28.96 -37.98 -1.42
N LYS A 60 -29.34 -38.33 -2.66
CA LYS A 60 -28.47 -39.03 -3.63
C LYS A 60 -27.08 -38.37 -3.63
N ASN A 61 -26.02 -39.17 -3.54
CA ASN A 61 -24.62 -38.70 -3.46
C ASN A 61 -24.37 -37.68 -2.32
N CYS A 62 -25.03 -37.85 -1.18
CA CYS A 62 -24.92 -36.95 -0.02
C CYS A 62 -25.31 -35.48 -0.28
N ARG A 63 -26.12 -35.21 -1.33
CA ARG A 63 -26.71 -33.88 -1.58
C ARG A 63 -27.92 -33.67 -0.69
N HIS A 64 -27.70 -33.57 0.62
CA HIS A 64 -28.76 -33.36 1.58
C HIS A 64 -29.38 -31.96 1.38
N HIS A 65 -30.68 -31.88 1.10
CA HIS A 65 -31.44 -30.63 1.02
C HIS A 65 -31.71 -30.06 2.42
N VAL A 66 -30.64 -29.80 3.18
CA VAL A 66 -30.69 -29.29 4.55
C VAL A 66 -30.19 -27.85 4.53
N ASN A 67 -30.99 -26.94 5.07
CA ASN A 67 -30.54 -25.58 5.31
C ASN A 67 -29.40 -25.60 6.33
N LEU A 68 -28.28 -24.96 5.97
CA LEU A 68 -27.10 -24.95 6.81
C LEU A 68 -27.38 -24.15 8.09
N THR A 69 -27.27 -24.79 9.24
CA THR A 69 -27.37 -24.08 10.52
C THR A 69 -26.07 -23.28 10.78
N PRO A 70 -26.09 -22.26 11.66
CA PRO A 70 -24.88 -21.55 12.06
C PRO A 70 -23.77 -22.47 12.56
N GLU A 71 -24.12 -23.52 13.31
CA GLU A 71 -23.18 -24.53 13.83
C GLU A 71 -22.54 -25.33 12.69
N MET A 72 -23.35 -25.83 11.76
CA MET A 72 -22.85 -26.56 10.58
C MET A 72 -21.94 -25.68 9.71
N ALA A 73 -22.26 -24.39 9.57
CA ALA A 73 -21.42 -23.43 8.86
C ALA A 73 -20.06 -23.24 9.55
N ARG A 74 -20.03 -23.11 10.88
CA ARG A 74 -18.77 -23.04 11.66
C ARG A 74 -17.91 -24.27 11.46
N THR A 75 -18.50 -25.47 11.56
CA THR A 75 -17.77 -26.74 11.38
C THR A 75 -17.20 -26.85 9.98
N ARG A 76 -17.96 -26.49 8.93
CA ARG A 76 -17.46 -26.51 7.55
C ARG A 76 -16.31 -25.54 7.34
N ILE A 77 -16.38 -24.33 7.89
CA ILE A 77 -15.29 -23.35 7.82
C ILE A 77 -14.04 -23.85 8.54
N GLN A 78 -14.19 -24.47 9.71
CA GLN A 78 -13.07 -25.05 10.45
C GLN A 78 -12.42 -26.16 9.64
N ASN A 79 -13.19 -27.12 9.12
CA ASN A 79 -12.65 -28.24 8.35
C ASN A 79 -11.98 -27.78 7.04
N ALA A 80 -12.56 -26.82 6.32
CA ALA A 80 -12.01 -26.35 5.05
C ALA A 80 -10.75 -25.46 5.21
N SER A 81 -10.48 -24.97 6.41
CA SER A 81 -9.32 -24.12 6.70
C SER A 81 -8.31 -24.79 7.63
N ASP A 82 -8.43 -26.10 7.87
CA ASP A 82 -7.63 -26.85 8.85
C ASP A 82 -7.61 -26.16 10.23
N GLY A 83 -8.76 -25.60 10.63
CA GLY A 83 -8.94 -24.90 11.90
C GLY A 83 -8.36 -23.49 11.96
N ASN A 84 -7.72 -22.99 10.89
CA ASN A 84 -7.05 -21.69 10.85
C ASN A 84 -8.00 -20.49 10.80
N ILE A 85 -9.27 -20.69 10.43
CA ILE A 85 -10.27 -19.62 10.32
C ILE A 85 -11.44 -19.91 11.28
N SER A 86 -11.88 -18.88 12.01
CA SER A 86 -13.09 -18.91 12.83
C SER A 86 -14.12 -17.87 12.37
N MET A 87 -15.39 -18.27 12.31
CA MET A 87 -16.51 -17.37 12.06
C MET A 87 -16.95 -16.73 13.38
N ILE A 88 -16.77 -15.41 13.49
CA ILE A 88 -17.11 -14.64 14.71
C ILE A 88 -18.40 -13.82 14.55
N GLY A 89 -18.84 -13.57 13.31
CA GLY A 89 -20.08 -12.87 13.04
C GLY A 89 -21.31 -13.78 13.08
N GLU A 90 -22.48 -13.17 13.07
CA GLU A 90 -23.77 -13.86 12.94
C GLU A 90 -23.89 -14.51 11.55
N TYR A 91 -24.45 -15.73 11.49
CA TYR A 91 -24.68 -16.44 10.23
C TYR A 91 -26.12 -16.23 9.77
N LYS A 92 -26.29 -15.51 8.65
CA LYS A 92 -27.60 -15.26 8.03
C LYS A 92 -27.81 -16.04 6.72
N GLY A 93 -26.74 -16.64 6.18
CA GLY A 93 -26.78 -17.41 4.93
C GLY A 93 -25.39 -17.67 4.37
N SER A 94 -25.27 -18.61 3.43
CA SER A 94 -23.98 -19.02 2.86
C SER A 94 -23.35 -17.96 1.96
N LYS A 95 -24.18 -17.15 1.28
CA LYS A 95 -23.79 -16.05 0.39
C LYS A 95 -23.99 -14.66 1.02
N ILE A 96 -24.25 -14.60 2.33
CA ILE A 96 -24.38 -13.32 3.05
C ILE A 96 -23.05 -13.09 3.79
N PRO A 97 -22.36 -11.97 3.55
CA PRO A 97 -21.09 -11.68 4.21
C PRO A 97 -21.22 -11.67 5.73
N THR A 98 -20.26 -12.30 6.40
CA THR A 98 -20.11 -12.28 7.86
C THR A 98 -18.63 -12.12 8.24
N LYS A 99 -18.37 -11.83 9.52
CA LYS A 99 -17.01 -11.58 10.01
C LYS A 99 -16.28 -12.90 10.27
N MET A 100 -15.12 -13.07 9.62
CA MET A 100 -14.18 -14.16 9.84
C MET A 100 -12.93 -13.64 10.56
N LYS A 101 -12.30 -14.49 11.35
CA LYS A 101 -11.04 -14.23 12.05
C LYS A 101 -10.02 -15.31 11.70
N CYS A 102 -8.84 -14.91 11.27
CA CYS A 102 -7.72 -15.82 11.05
C CYS A 102 -7.00 -16.03 12.39
N LYS A 103 -6.84 -17.29 12.81
CA LYS A 103 -6.11 -17.65 14.03
C LYS A 103 -4.59 -17.51 13.86
N VAL A 104 -4.07 -17.63 12.64
CA VAL A 104 -2.63 -17.53 12.34
C VAL A 104 -2.12 -16.09 12.48
N CYS A 105 -2.79 -15.13 11.83
CA CYS A 105 -2.34 -13.72 11.81
C CYS A 105 -3.23 -12.74 12.58
N GLY A 106 -4.31 -13.23 13.21
CA GLY A 106 -5.26 -12.42 13.97
C GLY A 106 -6.19 -11.53 13.13
N HIS A 107 -6.03 -11.49 11.80
CA HIS A 107 -6.80 -10.59 10.94
C HIS A 107 -8.29 -10.93 10.94
N VAL A 108 -9.13 -9.90 11.02
CA VAL A 108 -10.59 -9.99 10.93
C VAL A 108 -11.05 -9.34 9.63
N TRP A 109 -11.84 -10.04 8.83
CA TRP A 109 -12.37 -9.51 7.57
C TRP A 109 -13.80 -9.99 7.31
N PRO A 110 -14.62 -9.20 6.59
CA PRO A 110 -15.92 -9.65 6.11
C PRO A 110 -15.74 -10.53 4.86
N THR A 111 -16.39 -11.69 4.84
CA THR A 111 -16.50 -12.54 3.64
C THR A 111 -17.72 -13.45 3.71
N GLU A 112 -18.14 -13.99 2.59
CA GLU A 112 -19.20 -15.00 2.52
C GLU A 112 -18.69 -16.35 3.06
N PRO A 113 -19.45 -17.06 3.92
CA PRO A 113 -19.10 -18.40 4.37
C PRO A 113 -18.79 -19.39 3.23
N PHE A 114 -19.58 -19.35 2.15
CA PHE A 114 -19.41 -20.21 0.97
C PHE A 114 -18.04 -20.07 0.32
N VAL A 115 -17.50 -18.85 0.25
CA VAL A 115 -16.19 -18.54 -0.32
C VAL A 115 -15.07 -19.24 0.45
N VAL A 116 -15.23 -19.40 1.77
CA VAL A 116 -14.24 -20.08 2.61
C VAL A 116 -14.37 -21.61 2.46
N TYR A 117 -15.53 -22.19 2.75
CA TYR A 117 -15.64 -23.65 2.82
C TYR A 117 -15.82 -24.37 1.48
N SER A 118 -16.34 -23.70 0.45
CA SER A 118 -16.63 -24.33 -0.85
C SER A 118 -15.63 -23.94 -1.93
N MET A 119 -15.14 -22.70 -1.91
CA MET A 119 -14.16 -22.22 -2.90
C MET A 119 -12.72 -22.29 -2.39
N GLY A 120 -12.51 -22.54 -1.09
CA GLY A 120 -11.19 -22.72 -0.49
C GLY A 120 -10.38 -21.43 -0.33
N PHE A 121 -11.01 -20.25 -0.38
CA PHE A 121 -10.29 -18.99 -0.16
C PHE A 121 -9.99 -18.78 1.32
N GLY A 122 -8.71 -18.58 1.64
CA GLY A 122 -8.22 -18.33 2.98
C GLY A 122 -8.15 -16.86 3.40
N CYS A 123 -7.31 -16.57 4.38
CA CYS A 123 -7.09 -15.21 4.88
C CYS A 123 -6.46 -14.32 3.78
N PRO A 124 -7.06 -13.16 3.45
CA PRO A 124 -6.53 -12.26 2.42
C PRO A 124 -5.19 -11.64 2.85
N LYS A 125 -4.96 -11.45 4.15
CA LYS A 125 -3.69 -10.93 4.68
C LYS A 125 -2.56 -11.95 4.53
N CYS A 126 -2.80 -13.23 4.86
CA CYS A 126 -1.80 -14.29 4.73
C CYS A 126 -1.45 -14.59 3.27
N SER A 127 -2.42 -14.46 2.36
CA SER A 127 -2.20 -14.66 0.92
C SER A 127 -1.64 -13.42 0.19
N GLY A 128 -1.41 -12.31 0.90
CA GLY A 128 -0.96 -11.05 0.29
C GLY A 128 -1.99 -10.35 -0.60
N LYS A 129 -3.23 -10.84 -0.67
CA LYS A 129 -4.33 -10.30 -1.49
C LYS A 129 -5.24 -9.34 -0.73
N ALA A 130 -4.89 -8.96 0.48
CA ALA A 130 -5.66 -7.98 1.26
C ALA A 130 -5.76 -6.66 0.48
N LYS A 131 -6.99 -6.15 0.35
CA LYS A 131 -7.22 -4.81 -0.21
C LYS A 131 -6.47 -3.80 0.64
N LYS A 132 -5.58 -3.04 0.01
CA LYS A 132 -4.85 -1.94 0.65
C LYS A 132 -5.86 -0.88 1.08
N SER A 133 -5.78 -0.45 2.34
CA SER A 133 -6.62 0.63 2.88
C SER A 133 -5.92 1.99 2.77
N THR A 134 -6.67 3.06 3.02
CA THR A 134 -6.09 4.41 3.16
C THR A 134 -4.99 4.46 4.22
N ASP A 135 -5.17 3.77 5.35
CA ASP A 135 -4.17 3.73 6.42
C ASP A 135 -2.91 2.98 6.00
N TYR A 136 -3.08 1.90 5.23
CA TYR A 136 -1.96 1.20 4.63
C TYR A 136 -1.15 2.14 3.73
N PHE A 137 -1.81 2.88 2.83
CA PHE A 137 -1.13 3.84 1.95
C PHE A 137 -0.45 4.97 2.72
N LYS A 138 -1.12 5.56 3.74
CA LYS A 138 -0.52 6.54 4.66
C LYS A 138 0.75 6.01 5.32
N SER A 139 0.74 4.75 5.76
CA SER A 139 1.90 4.13 6.38
C SER A 139 3.07 3.93 5.41
N ASP A 140 2.81 3.55 4.16
CA ASP A 140 3.83 3.37 3.13
C ASP A 140 4.44 4.71 2.71
N VAL A 141 3.61 5.76 2.55
CA VAL A 141 4.10 7.12 2.30
C VAL A 141 5.00 7.58 3.46
N LYS A 142 4.56 7.41 4.71
CA LYS A 142 5.35 7.80 5.88
C LYS A 142 6.67 7.04 5.99
N LYS A 143 6.70 5.75 5.67
CA LYS A 143 7.96 4.97 5.61
C LYS A 143 8.89 5.45 4.51
N LEU A 144 8.34 5.87 3.37
CA LEU A 144 9.11 6.29 2.20
C LEU A 144 9.74 7.69 2.34
N VAL A 145 8.96 8.65 2.84
CA VAL A 145 9.33 10.08 2.84
C VAL A 145 9.19 10.77 4.21
N GLY A 146 8.88 10.01 5.27
CA GLY A 146 8.69 10.57 6.60
C GLY A 146 7.51 11.54 6.66
N ASN A 147 7.74 12.73 7.21
CA ASN A 147 6.75 13.78 7.38
C ASN A 147 6.75 14.81 6.22
N GLU A 148 7.41 14.50 5.10
CA GLU A 148 7.47 15.45 3.98
C GLU A 148 6.13 15.57 3.23
N TYR A 149 5.33 14.50 3.23
CA TYR A 149 4.02 14.46 2.58
C TYR A 149 2.95 13.98 3.56
N SER A 150 1.74 14.52 3.39
CA SER A 150 0.53 14.09 4.10
C SER A 150 -0.49 13.60 3.10
N VAL A 151 -1.02 12.40 3.29
CA VAL A 151 -2.14 11.89 2.48
C VAL A 151 -3.45 12.46 3.03
N VAL A 152 -4.12 13.27 2.23
CA VAL A 152 -5.36 13.98 2.58
C VAL A 152 -6.59 13.21 2.09
N GLY A 153 -6.49 12.61 0.90
CA GLY A 153 -7.60 11.88 0.27
C GLY A 153 -7.81 10.46 0.79
N MET A 154 -8.84 9.80 0.24
CA MET A 154 -9.12 8.38 0.46
C MET A 154 -8.45 7.52 -0.60
N TYR A 155 -7.91 6.38 -0.18
CA TYR A 155 -7.35 5.39 -1.10
C TYR A 155 -8.46 4.50 -1.66
N VAL A 156 -8.58 4.48 -2.98
CA VAL A 156 -9.51 3.59 -3.69
C VAL A 156 -8.76 2.39 -4.28
N ASN A 157 -7.75 2.65 -5.12
CA ASN A 157 -6.89 1.64 -5.71
C ASN A 157 -5.52 2.25 -6.09
N THR A 158 -4.64 1.50 -6.76
CA THR A 158 -3.27 1.95 -7.10
C THR A 158 -3.18 3.02 -8.18
N HIS A 159 -4.20 3.15 -9.03
CA HIS A 159 -4.21 4.03 -10.18
C HIS A 159 -5.14 5.25 -10.00
N GLU A 160 -6.16 5.12 -9.14
CA GLU A 160 -7.07 6.21 -8.83
C GLU A 160 -6.33 7.33 -8.10
N PRO A 161 -6.33 8.57 -8.61
CA PRO A 161 -5.62 9.67 -7.99
C PRO A 161 -6.08 9.93 -6.56
N ILE A 162 -5.11 10.08 -5.66
CA ILE A 162 -5.36 10.45 -4.27
C ILE A 162 -4.79 11.84 -4.00
N ALA A 163 -5.50 12.64 -3.20
CA ALA A 163 -5.02 13.96 -2.78
C ALA A 163 -3.88 13.81 -1.76
N ILE A 164 -2.71 14.34 -2.12
CA ILE A 164 -1.51 14.36 -1.30
C ILE A 164 -1.08 15.82 -1.12
N ARG A 165 -0.81 16.22 0.12
CA ARG A 165 -0.23 17.50 0.47
C ARG A 165 1.28 17.36 0.61
N HIS A 166 2.03 18.21 -0.08
CA HIS A 166 3.45 18.38 0.20
C HIS A 166 3.62 19.38 1.33
N ASN A 167 4.13 18.94 2.47
CA ASN A 167 4.20 19.78 3.67
C ASN A 167 5.23 20.90 3.53
N VAL A 168 6.22 20.77 2.62
CA VAL A 168 7.27 21.76 2.41
C VAL A 168 6.78 22.95 1.59
N CYS A 169 6.15 22.74 0.44
CA CYS A 169 5.59 23.84 -0.36
C CYS A 169 4.15 24.21 0.01
N GLY A 170 3.49 23.40 0.82
CA GLY A 170 2.11 23.61 1.26
C GLY A 170 1.04 23.19 0.24
N THR A 171 1.41 22.93 -1.01
CA THR A 171 0.46 22.59 -2.08
C THR A 171 -0.14 21.19 -1.90
N THR A 172 -1.44 21.06 -2.12
CA THR A 172 -2.15 19.79 -2.23
C THR A 172 -2.42 19.50 -3.70
N PHE A 173 -2.14 18.27 -4.13
CA PHE A 173 -2.32 17.85 -5.52
C PHE A 173 -2.75 16.38 -5.60
N ASN A 174 -3.32 15.99 -6.74
CA ASN A 174 -3.76 14.62 -6.98
C ASN A 174 -2.67 13.84 -7.71
N MET A 175 -2.40 12.61 -7.25
CA MET A 175 -1.43 11.71 -7.89
C MET A 175 -1.86 10.26 -7.66
N ALA A 176 -1.67 9.42 -8.67
CA ALA A 176 -1.89 7.98 -8.53
C ALA A 176 -0.91 7.39 -7.49
N PRO A 177 -1.38 6.54 -6.55
CA PRO A 177 -0.53 5.90 -5.56
C PRO A 177 0.70 5.17 -6.12
N ASP A 178 0.58 4.51 -7.27
CA ASP A 178 1.68 3.83 -7.96
C ASP A 178 2.77 4.79 -8.46
N ASN A 179 2.39 5.96 -8.98
CA ASN A 179 3.29 7.01 -9.43
C ASN A 179 4.11 7.54 -8.25
N PHE A 180 3.48 7.68 -7.09
CA PHE A 180 4.14 8.16 -5.87
C PHE A 180 5.10 7.12 -5.28
N LEU A 181 4.62 5.87 -5.10
CA LEU A 181 5.37 4.81 -4.41
C LEU A 181 6.40 4.13 -5.31
N SER A 182 5.99 3.69 -6.51
CA SER A 182 6.83 2.88 -7.40
C SER A 182 7.65 3.75 -8.34
N GLN A 183 7.02 4.71 -9.02
CA GLN A 183 7.73 5.58 -9.99
C GLN A 183 8.49 6.73 -9.33
N SER A 184 8.36 6.90 -8.01
CA SER A 184 9.03 7.95 -7.25
C SER A 184 8.76 9.38 -7.77
N GLN A 185 7.56 9.61 -8.33
CA GLN A 185 7.10 10.96 -8.67
C GLN A 185 6.81 11.77 -7.39
N ARG A 186 6.97 13.09 -7.47
CA ARG A 186 6.88 14.01 -6.33
C ARG A 186 6.09 15.24 -6.71
N CYS A 187 5.94 16.18 -5.78
CA CYS A 187 5.18 17.42 -5.98
C CYS A 187 5.51 18.08 -7.33
N PRO A 188 4.55 18.18 -8.27
CA PRO A 188 4.78 18.78 -9.58
C PRO A 188 4.95 20.30 -9.51
N TYR A 189 4.51 20.92 -8.42
CA TYR A 189 4.58 22.37 -8.20
C TYR A 189 5.90 22.82 -7.58
N CYS A 190 6.69 21.90 -7.03
CA CYS A 190 8.04 22.22 -6.59
C CYS A 190 8.95 22.32 -7.81
N LYS A 191 9.22 23.56 -8.27
CA LYS A 191 10.22 23.84 -9.30
C LYS A 191 11.66 23.49 -8.91
N ARG A 192 11.90 23.20 -7.62
CA ARG A 192 13.22 22.87 -7.08
C ARG A 192 13.65 21.47 -7.48
N SER A 193 14.85 21.34 -8.02
CA SER A 193 15.41 20.05 -8.41
C SER A 193 15.64 19.13 -7.20
N ARG A 194 15.73 17.81 -7.44
CA ARG A 194 16.12 16.83 -6.39
C ARG A 194 17.48 17.17 -5.78
N GLY A 195 18.38 17.79 -6.55
CA GLY A 195 19.69 18.23 -6.12
C GLY A 195 19.64 19.43 -5.17
N GLU A 196 18.93 20.50 -5.55
CA GLU A 196 18.75 21.67 -4.68
C GLU A 196 18.15 21.29 -3.32
N ARG A 197 17.24 20.32 -3.29
CA ARG A 197 16.68 19.81 -2.04
C ARG A 197 17.72 19.11 -1.18
N ALA A 198 18.58 18.29 -1.78
CA ALA A 198 19.64 17.59 -1.07
C ALA A 198 20.69 18.57 -0.50
N VAL A 199 21.02 19.62 -1.25
CA VAL A 199 21.90 20.71 -0.78
C VAL A 199 21.27 21.43 0.40
N GLU A 200 20.01 21.84 0.30
CA GLU A 200 19.34 22.56 1.39
C GLU A 200 19.23 21.71 2.67
N GLU A 201 18.93 20.41 2.55
CA GLU A 201 18.91 19.53 3.72
C GLU A 201 20.29 19.43 4.40
N TYR A 202 21.38 19.41 3.62
CA TYR A 202 22.73 19.47 4.16
C TYR A 202 22.96 20.79 4.90
N LEU A 203 22.67 21.93 4.26
CA LEU A 203 22.87 23.25 4.87
C LEU A 203 22.10 23.41 6.18
N LYS A 204 20.83 22.97 6.23
CA LYS A 204 20.02 22.97 7.46
C LYS A 204 20.60 22.08 8.54
N LYS A 205 21.05 20.88 8.18
CA LYS A 205 21.61 19.91 9.13
C LYS A 205 22.88 20.43 9.82
N TYR A 206 23.71 21.17 9.09
CA TYR A 206 24.96 21.75 9.61
C TYR A 206 24.80 23.22 10.04
N HIS A 207 23.57 23.73 10.13
CA HIS A 207 23.23 25.06 10.64
C HIS A 207 23.90 26.24 9.91
N PHE A 208 24.12 26.12 8.59
CA PHE A 208 24.61 27.24 7.78
C PHE A 208 23.52 28.31 7.60
N LYS A 209 23.92 29.59 7.63
CA LYS A 209 23.06 30.70 7.18
C LYS A 209 23.13 30.81 5.66
N TYR A 210 21.99 30.75 4.98
CA TYR A 210 21.97 30.78 3.52
C TYR A 210 20.72 31.48 2.96
N LEU A 211 20.82 31.94 1.71
CA LEU A 211 19.68 32.36 0.88
C LEU A 211 19.58 31.44 -0.33
N SER A 212 18.37 31.13 -0.78
CA SER A 212 18.10 30.30 -1.96
C SER A 212 17.69 31.15 -3.17
N GLN A 213 18.08 30.75 -4.38
CA GLN A 213 17.75 31.44 -5.64
C GLN A 213 18.13 32.93 -5.63
N TYR A 214 19.25 33.25 -4.98
CA TYR A 214 19.73 34.62 -4.81
C TYR A 214 20.23 35.19 -6.14
N LYS A 215 19.95 36.46 -6.41
CA LYS A 215 20.37 37.15 -7.64
C LYS A 215 21.21 38.35 -7.24
N PHE A 216 22.42 38.42 -7.78
CA PHE A 216 23.21 39.65 -7.72
C PHE A 216 22.72 40.58 -8.83
N ASP A 217 22.46 41.84 -8.49
CA ASP A 217 21.87 42.81 -9.41
C ASP A 217 22.75 43.12 -10.63
N ASP A 218 24.05 42.88 -10.53
CA ASP A 218 25.09 43.13 -11.52
C ASP A 218 25.58 41.85 -12.25
N CYS A 219 25.27 40.66 -11.73
CA CYS A 219 25.55 39.39 -12.41
C CYS A 219 24.44 39.04 -13.43
N ARG A 220 24.55 39.54 -14.67
CA ARG A 220 23.51 39.39 -15.71
C ARG A 220 24.01 38.73 -17.00
N TYR A 221 23.11 38.03 -17.68
CA TYR A 221 23.25 37.70 -19.11
C TYR A 221 22.35 38.62 -19.95
N ILE A 222 21.05 38.58 -19.67
CA ILE A 222 20.07 39.60 -20.09
C ILE A 222 19.36 40.10 -18.82
N LEU A 223 18.89 39.15 -18.01
CA LEU A 223 18.39 39.37 -16.65
C LEU A 223 19.42 38.86 -15.62
N PRO A 224 19.30 39.28 -14.34
CA PRO A 224 20.09 38.74 -13.23
C PRO A 224 20.01 37.22 -13.15
N LEU A 225 21.18 36.58 -13.12
CA LEU A 225 21.31 35.14 -13.06
C LEU A 225 21.11 34.66 -11.62
N PRO A 226 20.13 33.78 -11.34
CA PRO A 226 19.91 33.25 -10.00
C PRO A 226 20.98 32.21 -9.66
N PHE A 227 21.49 32.27 -8.44
CA PHE A 227 22.32 31.23 -7.83
C PHE A 227 21.47 30.30 -6.96
N ASP A 228 21.68 28.98 -7.02
CA ASP A 228 20.84 28.02 -6.28
C ASP A 228 20.85 28.31 -4.77
N PHE A 229 22.05 28.48 -4.19
CA PHE A 229 22.22 28.92 -2.81
C PHE A 229 23.42 29.87 -2.67
N VAL A 230 23.35 30.78 -1.70
CA VAL A 230 24.49 31.57 -1.22
C VAL A 230 24.61 31.45 0.30
N LEU A 231 25.83 31.34 0.81
CA LEU A 231 26.13 31.26 2.24
C LEU A 231 26.51 32.63 2.79
N LEU A 232 26.02 32.92 3.99
CA LEU A 232 26.18 34.19 4.68
C LEU A 232 27.14 34.07 5.86
N GLY A 233 28.09 35.00 5.94
CA GLY A 233 29.04 35.10 7.05
C GLY A 233 28.42 35.74 8.29
N SER A 234 29.28 36.05 9.27
CA SER A 234 28.93 36.67 10.55
C SER A 234 28.15 37.98 10.39
N GLU A 235 28.50 38.76 9.36
CA GLU A 235 27.95 40.09 9.07
C GLU A 235 26.91 40.08 7.93
N ASN A 236 26.34 38.91 7.61
CA ASN A 236 25.46 38.70 6.45
C ASN A 236 26.12 39.00 5.09
N ASN A 237 27.45 39.08 5.03
CA ASN A 237 28.19 39.15 3.79
C ASN A 237 28.17 37.79 3.06
N ILE A 238 27.98 37.80 1.75
CA ILE A 238 27.99 36.60 0.93
C ILE A 238 29.44 36.22 0.65
N TYR A 239 29.88 35.04 1.11
CA TYR A 239 31.27 34.56 0.92
C TYR A 239 31.35 33.30 0.04
N CYS A 240 30.24 32.60 -0.14
CA CYS A 240 30.18 31.40 -0.97
C CYS A 240 28.84 31.27 -1.71
N ALA A 241 28.89 30.83 -2.96
CA ALA A 241 27.74 30.44 -3.76
C ALA A 241 27.82 28.95 -4.11
N ILE A 242 26.66 28.28 -4.13
CA ILE A 242 26.54 26.85 -4.43
C ILE A 242 25.58 26.69 -5.61
N GLU A 243 25.97 25.87 -6.59
CA GLU A 243 25.19 25.50 -7.78
C GLU A 243 25.09 23.98 -7.87
N PHE A 244 23.92 23.43 -8.16
CA PHE A 244 23.73 22.01 -8.45
C PHE A 244 23.57 21.81 -9.96
N GLN A 245 24.60 21.26 -10.60
CA GLN A 245 24.62 21.05 -12.05
C GLN A 245 24.06 19.66 -12.40
N GLY A 246 22.79 19.61 -12.78
CA GLY A 246 22.14 18.38 -13.26
C GLY A 246 22.64 17.90 -14.63
N LEU A 247 22.16 16.74 -15.08
CA LEU A 247 22.50 16.14 -16.37
C LEU A 247 22.28 17.08 -17.58
N GLN A 248 21.34 18.02 -17.46
CA GLN A 248 21.04 19.06 -18.47
C GLN A 248 22.21 20.05 -18.70
N HIS A 249 23.19 20.11 -17.81
CA HIS A 249 24.45 20.85 -18.03
C HIS A 249 25.46 20.06 -18.89
N TYR A 250 25.27 18.76 -19.09
CA TYR A 250 26.25 17.87 -19.71
C TYR A 250 25.75 17.16 -20.97
N SER A 251 24.43 17.01 -21.14
CA SER A 251 23.86 16.31 -22.30
C SER A 251 22.57 16.96 -22.78
N VAL A 252 22.39 16.98 -24.10
CA VAL A 252 21.14 17.38 -24.77
C VAL A 252 20.01 16.41 -24.39
N GLY A 253 18.83 16.94 -24.09
CA GLY A 253 17.64 16.14 -23.80
C GLY A 253 17.10 15.40 -25.03
N PHE A 254 16.09 14.55 -24.83
CA PHE A 254 15.31 13.99 -25.94
C PHE A 254 14.66 15.15 -26.72
N GLY A 255 15.08 15.36 -27.97
CA GLY A 255 14.67 16.51 -28.79
C GLY A 255 15.82 17.40 -29.27
N GLY A 256 17.05 17.21 -28.76
CA GLY A 256 18.28 17.72 -29.37
C GLY A 256 18.34 19.24 -29.57
N ASP A 257 18.39 20.01 -28.48
CA ASP A 257 18.51 21.47 -28.54
C ASP A 257 19.90 21.91 -28.06
N GLU A 258 20.91 21.81 -28.93
CA GLU A 258 22.31 22.15 -28.63
C GLU A 258 22.47 23.61 -28.15
N ALA A 259 21.60 24.50 -28.65
CA ALA A 259 21.56 25.91 -28.26
C ALA A 259 21.31 26.11 -26.76
N LEU A 260 20.48 25.26 -26.13
CA LEU A 260 20.21 25.31 -24.69
C LEU A 260 21.43 24.89 -23.86
N LEU A 261 22.19 23.91 -24.34
CA LEU A 261 23.41 23.44 -23.68
C LEU A 261 24.49 24.54 -23.73
N ASP A 262 24.66 25.19 -24.87
CA ASP A 262 25.63 26.27 -25.02
C ASP A 262 25.24 27.52 -24.24
N LEU A 263 23.95 27.87 -24.21
CA LEU A 263 23.45 28.96 -23.37
C LEU A 263 23.73 28.70 -21.87
N ASN A 264 23.54 27.46 -21.40
CA ASN A 264 23.85 27.09 -20.01
C ASN A 264 25.36 27.22 -19.72
N LYS A 265 26.23 26.76 -20.63
CA LYS A 265 27.69 26.96 -20.50
C LYS A 265 28.06 28.44 -20.42
N THR A 266 27.45 29.29 -21.25
CA THR A 266 27.68 30.74 -21.21
C THR A 266 27.27 31.35 -19.88
N ARG A 267 26.10 30.97 -19.34
CA ARG A 267 25.61 31.46 -18.04
C ARG A 267 26.50 30.99 -16.89
N ASP A 268 26.94 29.74 -16.90
CA ASP A 268 27.87 29.19 -15.91
C ASP A 268 29.19 29.94 -15.91
N LYS A 269 29.70 30.32 -17.09
CA LYS A 269 30.92 31.12 -17.22
C LYS A 269 30.74 32.52 -16.60
N ILE A 270 29.64 33.20 -16.88
CA ILE A 270 29.34 34.53 -16.29
C ILE A 270 29.32 34.43 -14.77
N LYS A 271 28.63 33.43 -14.20
CA LYS A 271 28.58 33.20 -12.76
C LYS A 271 29.97 32.94 -12.17
N ALA A 272 30.78 32.11 -12.82
CA ALA A 272 32.13 31.78 -12.37
C ALA A 272 33.06 32.99 -12.38
N ASP A 273 33.02 33.79 -13.44
CA ASP A 273 33.82 35.01 -13.58
C ASP A 273 33.37 36.07 -12.56
N TYR A 274 32.06 36.20 -12.33
CA TYR A 274 31.51 37.09 -11.30
C TYR A 274 32.01 36.73 -9.90
N CYS A 275 31.92 35.44 -9.53
CA CYS A 275 32.40 34.95 -8.24
C CYS A 275 33.90 35.20 -8.04
N LYS A 276 34.72 35.01 -9.09
CA LYS A 276 36.17 35.29 -9.04
C LYS A 276 36.45 36.77 -8.78
N THR A 277 35.79 37.66 -9.52
CA THR A 277 35.99 39.12 -9.40
C THR A 277 35.60 39.64 -8.02
N HIS A 278 34.51 39.12 -7.45
CA HIS A 278 33.98 39.55 -6.15
C HIS A 278 34.53 38.75 -4.96
N ARG A 279 35.53 37.87 -5.18
CA ARG A 279 36.13 37.00 -4.16
C ARG A 279 35.11 36.12 -3.43
N ILE A 280 34.08 35.67 -4.14
CA ILE A 280 33.06 34.74 -3.66
C ILE A 280 33.48 33.32 -4.06
N LYS A 281 33.52 32.38 -3.10
CA LYS A 281 33.82 30.97 -3.38
C LYS A 281 32.66 30.33 -4.15
N LEU A 282 32.89 29.72 -5.31
CA LEU A 282 31.86 29.01 -6.07
C LEU A 282 32.02 27.50 -5.94
N VAL A 283 30.98 26.81 -5.45
CA VAL A 283 30.91 25.35 -5.33
C VAL A 283 29.86 24.83 -6.32
N ALA A 284 30.31 24.30 -7.46
CA ALA A 284 29.45 23.68 -8.46
C ALA A 284 29.43 22.15 -8.27
N ILE A 285 28.30 21.59 -7.82
CA ILE A 285 28.13 20.17 -7.54
C ILE A 285 27.69 19.45 -8.82
N PRO A 286 28.53 18.59 -9.42
CA PRO A 286 28.21 17.95 -10.68
C PRO A 286 27.36 16.68 -10.48
N CYS A 287 26.26 16.55 -11.25
CA CYS A 287 25.45 15.34 -11.31
C CYS A 287 25.29 14.85 -12.76
N LYS A 288 26.24 14.00 -13.20
CA LYS A 288 26.35 13.50 -14.58
C LYS A 288 25.55 12.23 -14.89
N SER A 289 24.81 11.69 -13.93
CA SER A 289 24.13 10.40 -14.09
C SER A 289 22.63 10.53 -14.24
N LYS A 290 22.06 9.82 -15.23
CA LYS A 290 20.61 9.70 -15.43
C LYS A 290 20.03 8.69 -14.42
N GLY A 291 18.87 9.01 -13.84
CA GLY A 291 18.09 8.05 -13.05
C GLY A 291 18.52 7.85 -11.60
N TYR A 292 19.37 8.72 -11.02
CA TYR A 292 19.68 8.64 -9.60
C TYR A 292 18.43 8.77 -8.73
N SER A 293 18.26 7.83 -7.80
CA SER A 293 17.30 7.93 -6.71
C SER A 293 17.66 9.10 -5.79
N PHE A 294 16.69 9.63 -5.06
CA PHE A 294 16.94 10.74 -4.13
C PHE A 294 17.99 10.38 -3.05
N LYS A 295 18.05 9.11 -2.62
CA LYS A 295 19.05 8.63 -1.67
C LYS A 295 20.48 8.71 -2.25
N GLN A 296 20.65 8.38 -3.52
CA GLN A 296 21.94 8.49 -4.20
C GLN A 296 22.36 9.95 -4.39
N ILE A 297 21.43 10.84 -4.76
CA ILE A 297 21.70 12.28 -4.87
C ILE A 297 22.12 12.86 -3.51
N LYS A 298 21.44 12.48 -2.43
CA LYS A 298 21.83 12.89 -1.06
C LYS A 298 23.25 12.47 -0.70
N ALA A 299 23.60 11.22 -1.00
CA ALA A 299 24.93 10.70 -0.73
C ALA A 299 26.01 11.45 -1.55
N LEU A 300 25.72 11.73 -2.83
CA LEU A 300 26.61 12.50 -3.71
C LEU A 300 26.83 13.91 -3.19
N VAL A 301 25.76 14.65 -2.90
CA VAL A 301 25.82 16.02 -2.39
C VAL A 301 26.58 16.06 -1.06
N LYS A 302 26.26 15.15 -0.14
CA LYS A 302 26.96 15.06 1.15
C LYS A 302 28.45 14.83 0.94
N LYS A 303 28.83 13.82 0.14
CA LYS A 303 30.23 13.51 -0.13
C LYS A 303 30.98 14.72 -0.71
N TYR A 304 30.39 15.38 -1.71
CA TYR A 304 31.01 16.51 -2.38
C TYR A 304 31.17 17.72 -1.45
N LEU A 305 30.13 18.06 -0.68
CA LEU A 305 30.17 19.17 0.27
C LEU A 305 31.11 18.89 1.44
N ASP A 306 31.23 17.64 1.90
CA ASP A 306 32.20 17.25 2.94
C ASP A 306 33.64 17.39 2.43
N GLU A 307 33.93 16.93 1.19
CA GLU A 307 35.26 17.08 0.56
C GLU A 307 35.65 18.55 0.35
N HIS A 308 34.66 19.42 0.14
CA HIS A 308 34.84 20.85 -0.06
C HIS A 308 34.43 21.69 1.16
N TYR A 309 34.38 21.09 2.35
CA TYR A 309 33.87 21.77 3.55
C TYR A 309 34.64 23.04 3.89
N TYR A 310 35.95 23.06 3.62
CA TYR A 310 36.82 24.25 3.77
C TYR A 310 36.40 25.43 2.88
N MET A 311 35.69 25.19 1.77
CA MET A 311 35.09 26.24 0.94
C MET A 311 33.80 26.79 1.54
N LEU A 312 33.10 25.98 2.34
CA LEU A 312 31.80 26.34 2.93
C LEU A 312 31.94 27.14 4.23
N ILE A 313 33.13 27.20 4.81
CA ILE A 313 33.41 28.04 5.97
C ILE A 313 33.98 29.40 5.54
N PRO A 314 33.66 30.49 6.26
CA PRO A 314 34.30 31.78 6.07
C PRO A 314 35.81 31.63 6.25
N ASN A 315 36.61 32.40 5.51
CA ASN A 315 38.04 32.47 5.82
C ASN A 315 38.18 33.03 7.25
N GLN A 316 38.97 32.36 8.09
CA GLN A 316 39.43 32.95 9.33
C GLN A 316 40.27 34.17 8.94
N ALA A 317 39.81 35.36 9.34
CA ALA A 317 40.61 36.57 9.29
C ALA A 317 41.74 36.47 10.33
#